data_AF-X1VDT1-F1
#
_entry.id   AF-X1VDT1-F1
#
_cell.length_a   1.000
_cell.length_b   1.000
_cell.length_c   1.000
_cell.angle_alpha   90.00
_cell.angle_beta   90.00
_cell.angle_gamma   90.00
#
_symmetry.space_group_name_H-M   'P 1'
#
loop_
_entity.id
_entity.type
_entity.pdbx_description
1 polymer ?
#
loop_
_entity_poly.entity_id
_entity_poly.type
_entity_poly.pdbx_seq_one_letter_code
_entity_poly.pdbx_strand_id
1 'polypeptide(L)'
;MGTTDMLRANWSPSTRNFTWGPSDFNGHRSYIPRIPQVASATDVINRISNSGADDAIKERYVAETKVIRAFYMWWLFDFFGPVNPRLDPETLTDTTIIPRMTNDAYVNWMIQDLNEAIAAPSFQETTNDNWDEWGRFSKGVARMLLLRIYMHEKQWANAEAAAMSIVNMNYYALESDYANVFIEKANKEVIWASHANAASENWIPQYFFPGGYAYGYAGTTRIERGPGWYGYAMHWDFFHTFEVNDLRRNTII
;
A
#
# COMPACT_ATOMS: atom_id res chain seq x y z
N MET A 1 -0.35 0.64 -12.50
CA MET A 1 0.92 -0.12 -12.50
C MET A 1 1.70 0.28 -13.73
N GLY A 2 2.92 0.78 -13.53
CA GLY A 2 3.87 1.06 -14.61
C GLY A 2 4.60 -0.21 -15.04
N THR A 3 5.31 -0.15 -16.16
CA THR A 3 6.29 -1.19 -16.51
C THR A 3 7.63 -0.86 -15.90
N THR A 4 8.35 -1.87 -15.46
CA THR A 4 9.77 -1.76 -15.09
C THR A 4 10.55 -2.85 -15.82
N ASP A 5 11.82 -3.00 -15.50
CA ASP A 5 12.62 -4.17 -15.82
C ASP A 5 11.96 -5.52 -15.43
N MET A 6 11.12 -5.54 -14.40
CA MET A 6 10.44 -6.74 -13.91
C MET A 6 9.25 -7.17 -14.78
N LEU A 7 8.41 -6.21 -15.17
CA LEU A 7 7.08 -6.46 -15.72
C LEU A 7 6.82 -5.65 -17.00
N ARG A 8 6.39 -6.36 -18.04
CA ARG A 8 5.91 -5.82 -19.30
C ARG A 8 4.39 -5.65 -19.26
N ALA A 9 3.90 -4.45 -19.58
CA ALA A 9 2.49 -4.21 -19.87
C ALA A 9 2.20 -4.56 -21.34
N ASN A 10 1.27 -5.48 -21.56
CA ASN A 10 0.90 -5.93 -22.91
C ASN A 10 -0.10 -4.99 -23.58
N TRP A 11 -0.99 -4.35 -22.80
CA TRP A 11 -2.08 -3.53 -23.33
C TRP A 11 -1.80 -2.02 -23.38
N SER A 12 -0.69 -1.58 -22.79
CA SER A 12 -0.35 -0.15 -22.73
C SER A 12 1.05 0.09 -23.26
N PRO A 13 1.21 0.26 -24.59
CA PRO A 13 2.50 0.59 -25.19
C PRO A 13 3.11 1.88 -24.64
N SER A 14 2.28 2.90 -24.35
CA SER A 14 2.75 4.18 -23.80
C SER A 14 3.34 4.01 -22.41
N THR A 15 2.69 3.24 -21.53
CA THR A 15 3.24 2.87 -20.22
C THR A 15 4.52 2.07 -20.38
N ARG A 16 4.54 1.07 -21.27
CA ARG A 16 5.69 0.21 -21.55
C ARG A 16 6.94 0.96 -21.97
N ASN A 17 6.76 1.96 -22.84
CA ASN A 17 7.86 2.68 -23.45
C ASN A 17 8.14 4.03 -22.78
N PHE A 18 7.47 4.32 -21.66
CA PHE A 18 7.54 5.62 -20.96
C PHE A 18 7.27 6.82 -21.87
N THR A 19 6.38 6.67 -22.85
CA THR A 19 6.02 7.72 -23.82
C THR A 19 4.70 8.41 -23.49
N TRP A 20 4.22 8.27 -22.25
CA TRP A 20 2.99 8.89 -21.79
C TRP A 20 3.23 10.34 -21.37
N GLY A 21 2.21 11.16 -21.57
CA GLY A 21 2.14 12.56 -21.17
C GLY A 21 0.79 12.90 -20.54
N PRO A 22 0.53 14.20 -20.29
CA PRO A 22 -0.68 14.63 -19.58
C PRO A 22 -2.00 14.22 -20.24
N SER A 23 -2.00 14.04 -21.57
CA SER A 23 -3.21 13.72 -22.36
C SER A 23 -3.55 12.23 -22.44
N ASP A 24 -2.59 11.33 -22.23
CA ASP A 24 -2.73 9.89 -22.48
C ASP A 24 -2.28 9.00 -21.30
N PHE A 25 -1.71 9.59 -20.25
CA PHE A 25 -1.35 8.86 -19.04
C PHE A 25 -2.59 8.43 -18.25
N ASN A 26 -3.11 7.22 -18.47
CA ASN A 26 -4.30 6.74 -17.74
C ASN A 26 -4.11 6.58 -16.22
N GLY A 27 -2.88 6.60 -15.69
CA GLY A 27 -2.63 6.48 -14.25
C GLY A 27 -3.24 7.61 -13.42
N HIS A 28 -3.42 8.82 -14.00
CA HIS A 28 -4.08 9.92 -13.29
C HIS A 28 -5.46 9.52 -12.76
N ARG A 29 -6.20 8.65 -13.47
CA ARG A 29 -7.54 8.19 -13.08
C ARG A 29 -7.55 7.36 -11.80
N SER A 30 -6.44 6.71 -11.46
CA SER A 30 -6.32 5.86 -10.27
C SER A 30 -5.75 6.60 -9.06
N TYR A 31 -4.86 7.58 -9.30
CA TYR A 31 -4.12 8.25 -8.24
C TYR A 31 -4.63 9.66 -7.92
N ILE A 32 -5.01 10.48 -8.91
CA ILE A 32 -5.51 11.85 -8.65
C ILE A 32 -6.77 11.86 -7.77
N PRO A 33 -7.72 10.92 -7.90
CA PRO A 33 -8.85 10.82 -6.97
C PRO A 33 -8.46 10.56 -5.51
N ARG A 34 -7.19 10.28 -5.19
CA ARG A 34 -6.70 10.19 -3.81
C ARG A 34 -6.53 11.55 -3.15
N ILE A 35 -6.35 12.64 -3.90
CA ILE A 35 -6.29 14.01 -3.34
C ILE A 35 -7.54 14.34 -2.51
N PRO A 36 -8.78 14.22 -3.05
CA PRO A 36 -9.97 14.46 -2.23
C PRO A 36 -10.13 13.44 -1.11
N GLN A 37 -9.60 12.22 -1.21
CA GLN A 37 -9.66 11.24 -0.12
C GLN A 37 -8.75 11.59 1.05
N VAL A 38 -7.63 12.27 0.81
CA VAL A 38 -6.80 12.86 1.89
C VAL A 38 -7.63 13.90 2.66
N ALA A 39 -8.36 14.77 1.94
CA ALA A 39 -9.26 15.75 2.57
C ALA A 39 -10.43 15.08 3.31
N SER A 40 -11.02 14.01 2.75
CA SER A 40 -12.04 13.22 3.45
C SER A 40 -11.50 12.57 4.72
N ALA A 41 -10.27 12.06 4.71
CA ALA A 41 -9.64 11.51 5.91
C ALA A 41 -9.44 12.59 7.00
N THR A 42 -9.06 13.81 6.60
CA THR A 42 -9.02 14.98 7.51
C THR A 42 -10.39 15.26 8.13
N ASP A 43 -11.46 15.28 7.34
CA ASP A 43 -12.84 15.46 7.85
C ASP A 43 -13.22 14.35 8.84
N VAL A 44 -12.96 13.10 8.49
CA VAL A 44 -13.26 11.94 9.34
C VAL A 44 -12.53 12.03 10.68
N ILE A 45 -11.24 12.38 10.69
CA ILE A 45 -10.47 12.61 11.92
C ILE A 45 -11.14 13.69 12.78
N ASN A 46 -11.51 14.82 12.18
CA ASN A 46 -12.18 15.91 12.89
C ASN A 46 -13.53 15.48 13.48
N ARG A 47 -14.36 14.76 12.72
CA ARG A 47 -15.67 14.28 13.18
C ARG A 47 -15.57 13.26 14.30
N ILE A 48 -14.65 12.31 14.21
CA ILE A 48 -14.44 11.30 15.26
C ILE A 48 -13.98 12.01 16.54
N SER A 49 -13.02 12.92 16.43
CA SER A 49 -12.47 13.66 17.57
C SER A 49 -13.55 14.47 18.32
N ASN A 50 -14.52 15.02 17.59
CA ASN A 50 -15.63 15.81 18.15
C ASN A 50 -16.90 14.99 18.41
N SER A 51 -16.86 13.66 18.26
CA SER A 51 -18.02 12.80 18.51
C SER A 51 -18.20 12.50 20.00
N GLY A 52 -19.42 12.07 20.37
CA GLY A 52 -19.73 11.55 21.71
C GLY A 52 -19.36 10.08 21.93
N ALA A 53 -18.51 9.50 21.07
CA ALA A 53 -18.06 8.11 21.22
C ALA A 53 -17.05 7.96 22.37
N ASP A 54 -16.87 6.72 22.82
CA ASP A 54 -15.87 6.34 23.82
C ASP A 54 -14.46 6.79 23.42
N ASP A 55 -13.66 7.21 24.40
CA ASP A 55 -12.33 7.78 24.17
C ASP A 55 -11.37 6.79 23.52
N ALA A 56 -11.40 5.51 23.92
CA ALA A 56 -10.54 4.48 23.32
C ALA A 56 -10.94 4.20 21.86
N ILE A 57 -12.24 4.22 21.57
CA ILE A 57 -12.74 4.09 20.19
C ILE A 57 -12.31 5.28 19.34
N LYS A 58 -12.45 6.51 19.84
CA LYS A 58 -12.01 7.72 19.13
C LYS A 58 -10.53 7.68 18.86
N GLU A 59 -9.73 7.37 19.88
CA GLU A 59 -8.27 7.29 19.77
C GLU A 59 -7.85 6.26 18.72
N ARG A 60 -8.42 5.04 18.77
CA ARG A 60 -8.15 4.00 17.79
C ARG A 60 -8.49 4.43 16.37
N TYR A 61 -9.70 4.96 16.14
CA TYR A 61 -10.14 5.29 14.78
C TYR A 61 -9.49 6.56 14.23
N VAL A 62 -9.12 7.52 15.07
CA VAL A 62 -8.27 8.65 14.67
C VAL A 62 -6.90 8.15 14.25
N ALA A 63 -6.27 7.24 15.01
CA ALA A 63 -4.98 6.65 14.66
C ALA A 63 -5.06 5.89 13.33
N GLU A 64 -6.04 5.00 13.16
CA GLU A 64 -6.27 4.28 11.89
C GLU A 64 -6.45 5.25 10.71
N THR A 65 -7.24 6.31 10.89
CA THR A 65 -7.51 7.28 9.81
C THR A 65 -6.29 8.14 9.48
N LYS A 66 -5.44 8.48 10.46
CA LYS A 66 -4.14 9.13 10.21
C LYS A 66 -3.22 8.27 9.35
N VAL A 67 -3.15 6.96 9.63
CA VAL A 67 -2.37 6.03 8.79
C VAL A 67 -2.95 5.95 7.39
N ILE A 68 -4.28 5.89 7.24
CA ILE A 68 -4.96 5.93 5.92
C ILE A 68 -4.62 7.23 5.17
N ARG A 69 -4.67 8.37 5.86
CA ARG A 69 -4.35 9.69 5.27
C ARG A 69 -2.91 9.72 4.76
N ALA A 70 -1.95 9.33 5.59
CA ALA A 70 -0.55 9.21 5.21
C ALA A 70 -0.33 8.19 4.07
N PHE A 71 -1.08 7.10 4.04
CA PHE A 71 -1.00 6.09 2.98
C PHE A 71 -1.44 6.63 1.61
N TYR A 72 -2.54 7.41 1.57
CA TYR A 72 -2.95 8.10 0.34
C TYR A 72 -1.96 9.19 -0.08
N MET A 73 -1.43 9.94 0.88
CA MET A 73 -0.39 10.93 0.62
C MET A 73 0.86 10.29 0.03
N TRP A 74 1.31 9.15 0.58
CA TRP A 74 2.44 8.39 0.07
C TRP A 74 2.25 7.96 -1.39
N TRP A 75 1.08 7.42 -1.75
CA TRP A 75 0.80 7.05 -3.15
C TRP A 75 0.85 8.23 -4.13
N LEU A 76 0.41 9.40 -3.68
CA LEU A 76 0.48 10.61 -4.50
C LEU A 76 1.93 11.08 -4.61
N PHE A 77 2.68 11.02 -3.52
CA PHE A 77 4.07 11.43 -3.43
C PHE A 77 5.00 10.61 -4.32
N ASP A 78 4.90 9.28 -4.24
CA ASP A 78 5.73 8.34 -5.02
C ASP A 78 5.55 8.52 -6.55
N PHE A 79 4.36 8.92 -7.00
CA PHE A 79 4.05 9.10 -8.42
C PHE A 79 4.22 10.52 -8.95
N PHE A 80 3.85 11.54 -8.16
CA PHE A 80 3.75 12.93 -8.63
C PHE A 80 4.60 13.93 -7.85
N GLY A 81 5.31 13.45 -6.83
CA GLY A 81 5.90 14.29 -5.80
C GLY A 81 4.83 14.97 -4.94
N PRO A 82 5.21 16.04 -4.21
CA PRO A 82 4.29 16.77 -3.35
C PRO A 82 3.08 17.30 -4.13
N VAL A 83 1.90 17.06 -3.56
CA VAL A 83 0.63 17.61 -4.01
C VAL A 83 0.02 18.50 -2.92
N ASN A 84 -1.15 19.07 -3.15
CA ASN A 84 -1.77 20.09 -2.29
C ASN A 84 -3.17 19.65 -1.77
N PRO A 85 -3.26 18.55 -1.00
CA PRO A 85 -4.51 18.19 -0.34
C PRO A 85 -4.83 19.18 0.80
N ARG A 86 -6.11 19.31 1.14
CA ARG A 86 -6.53 20.06 2.34
C ARG A 86 -6.32 19.18 3.58
N LEU A 87 -5.41 19.61 4.45
CA LEU A 87 -5.04 18.91 5.69
C LEU A 87 -5.61 19.57 6.95
N ASP A 88 -6.11 20.80 6.82
CA ASP A 88 -6.78 21.55 7.88
C ASP A 88 -8.30 21.38 7.75
N PRO A 89 -8.99 20.85 8.77
CA PRO A 89 -10.45 20.73 8.80
C PRO A 89 -11.20 22.03 8.50
N GLU A 90 -10.66 23.19 8.89
CA GLU A 90 -11.32 24.49 8.69
C GLU A 90 -11.31 24.93 7.22
N THR A 91 -10.39 24.38 6.41
CA THR A 91 -10.20 24.76 5.00
C THR A 91 -10.70 23.71 4.01
N LEU A 92 -11.44 22.68 4.46
CA LEU A 92 -11.88 21.58 3.61
C LEU A 92 -12.80 22.01 2.46
N THR A 93 -13.61 23.04 2.68
CA THR A 93 -14.51 23.61 1.66
C THR A 93 -13.91 24.79 0.92
N ASP A 94 -12.67 25.18 1.24
CA ASP A 94 -11.99 26.28 0.56
C ASP A 94 -11.56 25.87 -0.86
N THR A 95 -12.09 26.59 -1.84
CA THR A 95 -11.82 26.37 -3.27
C THR A 95 -10.62 27.15 -3.79
N THR A 96 -9.95 27.92 -2.93
CA THR A 96 -8.74 28.67 -3.29
C THR A 96 -7.67 27.73 -3.82
N ILE A 97 -7.03 28.10 -4.93
CA ILE A 97 -5.91 27.33 -5.48
C ILE A 97 -4.68 27.62 -4.65
N ILE A 98 -4.23 26.63 -3.89
CA ILE A 98 -2.99 26.69 -3.12
C ILE A 98 -1.83 26.10 -3.93
N PRO A 99 -0.60 26.64 -3.80
CA PRO A 99 0.57 26.07 -4.46
C PRO A 99 0.85 24.65 -3.93
N ARG A 100 1.65 23.89 -4.70
CA ARG A 100 2.17 22.60 -4.23
C ARG A 100 2.98 22.82 -2.94
N MET A 101 2.80 21.90 -1.99
CA MET A 101 3.64 21.90 -0.77
C MET A 101 5.11 21.68 -1.14
N THR A 102 6.01 22.17 -0.29
CA THR A 102 7.41 21.77 -0.36
C THR A 102 7.54 20.29 -0.02
N ASN A 103 8.64 19.67 -0.49
CA ASN A 103 8.95 18.28 -0.19
C ASN A 103 8.94 18.02 1.33
N ASP A 104 9.71 18.81 2.07
CA ASP A 104 9.85 18.67 3.51
C ASP A 104 8.52 18.83 4.26
N ALA A 105 7.68 19.80 3.87
CA ALA A 105 6.37 19.98 4.49
C ALA A 105 5.46 18.76 4.24
N TYR A 106 5.45 18.24 3.02
CA TYR A 106 4.64 17.08 2.65
C TYR A 106 5.08 15.81 3.40
N VAL A 107 6.38 15.57 3.45
CA VAL A 107 7.00 14.44 4.15
C VAL A 107 6.77 14.54 5.66
N ASN A 108 6.97 15.72 6.26
CA ASN A 108 6.78 15.93 7.69
C ASN A 108 5.33 15.71 8.10
N TRP A 109 4.36 16.09 7.28
CA TRP A 109 2.94 15.79 7.54
C TRP A 109 2.68 14.28 7.63
N MET A 110 3.19 13.49 6.68
CA MET A 110 3.03 12.03 6.73
C MET A 110 3.72 11.44 7.96
N ILE A 111 4.96 11.87 8.27
CA ILE A 111 5.71 11.39 9.42
C ILE A 111 5.00 11.73 10.74
N GLN A 112 4.45 12.94 10.86
CA GLN A 112 3.70 13.38 12.03
C GLN A 112 2.46 12.50 12.24
N ASP A 113 1.63 12.33 11.21
CA ASP A 113 0.43 11.49 11.29
C ASP A 113 0.76 10.06 11.74
N LEU A 114 1.84 9.49 11.20
CA LEU A 114 2.26 8.13 11.52
C LEU A 114 2.81 8.00 12.94
N ASN A 115 3.63 8.96 13.38
CA ASN A 115 4.15 8.95 14.75
C ASN A 115 3.04 9.17 15.78
N GLU A 116 2.11 10.08 15.53
CA GLU A 116 0.95 10.30 16.39
C GLU A 116 0.04 9.07 16.46
N ALA A 117 -0.17 8.38 15.32
CA ALA A 117 -0.91 7.12 15.31
C ALA A 117 -0.17 6.04 16.12
N ILE A 118 1.15 5.87 15.94
CA ILE A 118 1.96 4.89 16.68
C ILE A 118 1.93 5.16 18.20
N ALA A 119 1.91 6.42 18.61
CA ALA A 119 1.86 6.81 20.00
C ALA A 119 0.51 6.56 20.68
N ALA A 120 -0.57 6.39 19.90
CA ALA A 120 -1.92 6.18 20.42
C ALA A 120 -2.04 4.82 21.16
N PRO A 121 -2.35 4.81 22.48
CA PRO A 121 -2.46 3.58 23.27
C PRO A 121 -3.48 2.56 22.73
N SER A 122 -4.64 3.03 22.28
CA SER A 122 -5.76 2.20 21.81
C SER A 122 -5.58 1.71 20.37
N PHE A 123 -4.50 2.12 19.68
CA PHE A 123 -4.20 1.63 18.34
C PHE A 123 -3.55 0.25 18.39
N GLN A 124 -4.09 -0.70 17.63
CA GLN A 124 -3.64 -2.10 17.67
C GLN A 124 -2.21 -2.24 17.13
N GLU A 125 -1.40 -3.08 17.77
CA GLU A 125 -0.04 -3.38 17.32
C GLU A 125 -0.04 -4.11 15.96
N THR A 126 -0.85 -5.16 15.85
CA THR A 126 -1.09 -5.95 14.65
C THR A 126 -2.56 -6.38 14.57
N THR A 127 -3.00 -6.81 13.39
CA THR A 127 -4.35 -7.34 13.14
C THR A 127 -4.35 -8.81 12.73
N ASN A 128 -3.16 -9.44 12.59
CA ASN A 128 -3.04 -10.81 12.07
C ASN A 128 -3.61 -11.88 13.02
N ASP A 129 -3.71 -11.57 14.31
CA ASP A 129 -4.24 -12.49 15.32
C ASP A 129 -5.78 -12.45 15.44
N ASN A 130 -6.45 -11.55 14.71
CA ASN A 130 -7.91 -11.42 14.73
C ASN A 130 -8.47 -11.32 13.31
N TRP A 131 -9.19 -12.35 12.89
CA TRP A 131 -9.77 -12.44 11.55
C TRP A 131 -10.72 -11.29 11.19
N ASP A 132 -11.51 -10.81 12.16
CA ASP A 132 -12.48 -9.74 11.94
C ASP A 132 -11.81 -8.36 11.82
N GLU A 133 -10.58 -8.25 12.30
CA GLU A 133 -9.78 -7.03 12.28
C GLU A 133 -8.67 -7.07 11.23
N TRP A 134 -8.38 -8.25 10.66
CA TRP A 134 -7.36 -8.43 9.63
C TRP A 134 -7.60 -7.43 8.49
N GLY A 135 -6.50 -6.95 7.88
CA GLY A 135 -6.54 -5.96 6.82
C GLY A 135 -6.90 -4.54 7.23
N ARG A 136 -7.23 -4.28 8.50
CA ARG A 136 -7.22 -2.91 9.05
C ARG A 136 -5.79 -2.40 9.20
N PHE A 137 -5.66 -1.09 9.27
CA PHE A 137 -4.39 -0.45 9.60
C PHE A 137 -4.04 -0.71 11.07
N SER A 138 -2.76 -0.89 11.35
CA SER A 138 -2.19 -1.14 12.68
C SER A 138 -0.91 -0.34 12.87
N LYS A 139 -0.34 -0.34 14.08
CA LYS A 139 0.98 0.28 14.34
C LYS A 139 2.08 -0.34 13.47
N GLY A 140 2.00 -1.64 13.18
CA GLY A 140 2.92 -2.29 12.26
C GLY A 140 2.85 -1.69 10.85
N VAL A 141 1.64 -1.41 10.34
CA VAL A 141 1.46 -0.73 9.04
C VAL A 141 2.02 0.69 9.08
N ALA A 142 1.78 1.42 10.18
CA ALA A 142 2.28 2.79 10.34
C ALA A 142 3.82 2.85 10.32
N ARG A 143 4.48 1.93 11.05
CA ARG A 143 5.95 1.81 11.08
C ARG A 143 6.51 1.39 9.72
N MET A 144 5.85 0.49 9.01
CA MET A 144 6.24 0.09 7.66
C MET A 144 6.15 1.25 6.67
N LEU A 145 5.12 2.10 6.79
CA LEU A 145 5.00 3.28 5.96
C LEU A 145 6.07 4.34 6.29
N LEU A 146 6.39 4.54 7.57
CA LEU A 146 7.52 5.39 8.00
C LEU A 146 8.84 4.92 7.40
N LEU A 147 9.14 3.62 7.49
CA LEU A 147 10.33 3.02 6.88
C LEU A 147 10.39 3.36 5.39
N ARG A 148 9.28 3.15 4.66
CA ARG A 148 9.21 3.45 3.23
C ARG A 148 9.48 4.92 2.92
N ILE A 149 8.87 5.84 3.67
CA ILE A 149 9.09 7.29 3.51
C ILE A 149 10.56 7.65 3.78
N TYR A 150 11.14 7.17 4.89
CA TYR A 150 12.53 7.47 5.21
C TYR A 150 13.52 6.92 4.18
N MET A 151 13.27 5.73 3.63
CA MET A 151 14.09 5.19 2.54
C MET A 151 14.01 6.04 1.27
N HIS A 152 12.80 6.46 0.88
CA HIS A 152 12.58 7.32 -0.28
C HIS A 152 13.33 8.65 -0.14
N GLU A 153 13.26 9.25 1.05
CA GLU A 153 13.94 10.50 1.38
C GLU A 153 15.43 10.33 1.73
N LYS A 154 15.96 9.11 1.61
CA LYS A 154 17.37 8.78 1.89
C LYS A 154 17.80 9.12 3.33
N GLN A 155 16.85 9.12 4.26
CA GLN A 155 17.10 9.31 5.69
C GLN A 155 17.49 7.98 6.34
N TRP A 156 18.68 7.47 6.01
CA TRP A 156 19.08 6.09 6.31
C TRP A 156 19.05 5.73 7.80
N ALA A 157 19.47 6.64 8.68
CA ALA A 157 19.42 6.41 10.13
C ALA A 157 17.98 6.28 10.64
N ASN A 158 17.06 7.11 10.14
CA ASN A 158 15.64 7.04 10.50
C ASN A 158 14.97 5.80 9.89
N ALA A 159 15.37 5.40 8.68
CA ALA A 159 14.92 4.17 8.04
C ALA A 159 15.34 2.94 8.87
N GLU A 160 16.62 2.85 9.27
CA GLU A 160 17.11 1.78 10.14
C GLU A 160 16.33 1.73 11.47
N ALA A 161 16.13 2.88 12.13
CA ALA A 161 15.36 2.96 13.36
C ALA A 161 13.90 2.49 13.15
N ALA A 162 13.26 2.89 12.06
CA ALA A 162 11.90 2.45 11.72
C ALA A 162 11.84 0.94 11.47
N ALA A 163 12.79 0.38 10.71
CA ALA A 163 12.90 -1.06 10.46
C ALA A 163 13.10 -1.86 11.75
N MET A 164 14.04 -1.44 12.59
CA MET A 164 14.27 -2.07 13.90
C MET A 164 13.05 -1.97 14.80
N SER A 165 12.28 -0.88 14.70
CA SER A 165 11.05 -0.75 15.46
C SER A 165 9.99 -1.77 15.07
N ILE A 166 9.94 -2.22 13.79
CA ILE A 166 9.06 -3.30 13.34
C ILE A 166 9.57 -4.65 13.84
N VAL A 167 10.87 -4.90 13.76
CA VAL A 167 11.48 -6.15 14.26
C VAL A 167 11.22 -6.30 15.77
N ASN A 168 11.43 -5.23 16.53
CA ASN A 168 11.28 -5.22 17.99
C ASN A 168 9.82 -5.33 18.47
N MET A 169 8.84 -5.20 17.58
CA MET A 169 7.44 -5.48 17.90
C MET A 169 7.20 -6.95 18.25
N ASN A 170 8.02 -7.87 17.72
CA ASN A 170 7.88 -9.32 17.92
C ASN A 170 6.50 -9.91 17.52
N TYR A 171 5.76 -9.22 16.65
CA TYR A 171 4.48 -9.70 16.08
C TYR A 171 4.63 -10.33 14.69
N TYR A 172 5.74 -10.05 13.99
CA TYR A 172 5.97 -10.48 12.61
C TYR A 172 7.15 -11.46 12.52
N ALA A 173 7.08 -12.37 11.55
CA ALA A 173 8.11 -13.35 11.26
C ALA A 173 8.04 -13.74 9.78
N LEU A 174 9.17 -14.10 9.19
CA LEU A 174 9.19 -14.63 7.82
C LEU A 174 8.55 -16.02 7.79
N GLU A 175 7.80 -16.29 6.73
CA GLU A 175 7.27 -17.61 6.44
C GLU A 175 8.41 -18.57 6.07
N SER A 176 8.31 -19.82 6.52
CA SER A 176 9.29 -20.85 6.18
C SER A 176 9.18 -21.30 4.71
N ASP A 177 8.00 -21.14 4.11
CA ASP A 177 7.74 -21.36 2.69
C ASP A 177 7.31 -20.04 2.05
N TYR A 178 8.06 -19.58 1.05
CA TYR A 178 7.78 -18.34 0.33
C TYR A 178 6.40 -18.32 -0.34
N ALA A 179 5.87 -19.48 -0.75
CA ALA A 179 4.54 -19.56 -1.35
C ALA A 179 3.44 -19.11 -0.38
N ASN A 180 3.63 -19.32 0.92
CA ASN A 180 2.65 -18.97 1.96
C ASN A 180 2.34 -17.48 2.00
N VAL A 181 3.28 -16.62 1.63
CA VAL A 181 3.08 -15.16 1.54
C VAL A 181 1.91 -14.81 0.61
N PHE A 182 1.65 -15.63 -0.42
CA PHE A 182 0.64 -15.36 -1.45
C PHE A 182 -0.67 -16.14 -1.26
N ILE A 183 -0.63 -17.27 -0.55
CA ILE A 183 -1.77 -18.20 -0.44
C ILE A 183 -2.34 -18.30 0.98
N GLU A 184 -1.51 -18.08 2.00
CA GLU A 184 -1.94 -18.11 3.40
C GLU A 184 -2.34 -16.71 3.87
N LYS A 185 -3.55 -16.61 4.39
CA LYS A 185 -4.12 -15.35 4.88
C LYS A 185 -3.66 -15.10 6.31
N ALA A 186 -3.50 -13.83 6.68
CA ALA A 186 -3.10 -13.39 8.02
C ALA A 186 -1.82 -14.07 8.56
N ASN A 187 -0.92 -14.51 7.67
CA ASN A 187 0.36 -15.08 8.07
C ASN A 187 1.26 -14.03 8.76
N LYS A 188 2.34 -14.45 9.42
CA LYS A 188 3.14 -13.54 10.24
C LYS A 188 4.09 -12.65 9.43
N GLU A 189 4.24 -12.88 8.13
CA GLU A 189 5.07 -12.05 7.26
C GLU A 189 4.28 -10.88 6.66
N VAL A 190 2.98 -11.06 6.44
CA VAL A 190 2.11 -10.04 5.84
C VAL A 190 1.74 -8.98 6.88
N ILE A 191 2.40 -7.83 6.82
CA ILE A 191 2.10 -6.67 7.70
C ILE A 191 0.72 -6.06 7.41
N TRP A 192 0.32 -6.00 6.14
CA TRP A 192 -0.99 -5.49 5.72
C TRP A 192 -1.45 -6.16 4.44
N ALA A 193 -2.75 -6.47 4.37
CA ALA A 193 -3.40 -6.98 3.17
C ALA A 193 -4.74 -6.27 2.96
N SER A 194 -5.06 -5.96 1.69
CA SER A 194 -6.41 -5.55 1.33
C SER A 194 -7.29 -6.79 1.18
N HIS A 195 -8.40 -6.82 1.91
CA HIS A 195 -9.32 -7.95 1.86
C HIS A 195 -10.06 -8.02 0.54
N ALA A 196 -10.16 -9.24 0.00
CA ALA A 196 -11.01 -9.53 -1.13
C ALA A 196 -12.01 -10.63 -0.77
N ASN A 197 -13.25 -10.45 -1.20
CA ASN A 197 -14.36 -11.39 -1.01
C ASN A 197 -15.31 -11.31 -2.22
N ALA A 198 -16.43 -12.04 -2.20
CA ALA A 198 -17.38 -12.05 -3.31
C ALA A 198 -18.02 -10.66 -3.61
N ALA A 199 -18.05 -9.75 -2.65
CA ALA A 199 -18.53 -8.37 -2.85
C ALA A 199 -17.43 -7.43 -3.38
N SER A 200 -16.16 -7.78 -3.20
CA SER A 200 -15.01 -7.02 -3.69
C SER A 200 -13.91 -7.99 -4.09
N GLU A 201 -14.05 -8.55 -5.29
CA GLU A 201 -13.16 -9.60 -5.76
C GLU A 201 -11.77 -9.06 -6.11
N ASN A 202 -10.73 -9.87 -5.84
CA ASN A 202 -9.40 -9.57 -6.30
C ASN A 202 -9.22 -9.98 -7.76
N TRP A 203 -9.14 -8.97 -8.63
CA TRP A 203 -8.88 -9.13 -10.06
C TRP A 203 -7.40 -9.06 -10.43
N ILE A 204 -6.51 -8.73 -9.48
CA ILE A 204 -5.07 -8.62 -9.75
C ILE A 204 -4.50 -9.89 -10.40
N PRO A 205 -4.76 -11.12 -9.90
CA PRO A 205 -4.25 -12.33 -10.55
C PRO A 205 -4.67 -12.48 -12.02
N GLN A 206 -5.87 -12.01 -12.37
CA GLN A 206 -6.39 -12.11 -13.73
C GLN A 206 -5.54 -11.33 -14.74
N TYR A 207 -4.94 -10.21 -14.32
CA TYR A 207 -4.05 -9.44 -15.19
C TYR A 207 -2.75 -10.18 -15.50
N PHE A 208 -2.30 -11.09 -14.65
CA PHE A 208 -1.04 -11.82 -14.82
C PHE A 208 -1.22 -13.17 -15.49
N PHE A 209 -2.37 -13.83 -15.31
CA PHE A 209 -2.58 -15.14 -15.92
C PHE A 209 -2.61 -15.07 -17.45
N PRO A 210 -2.00 -16.05 -18.15
CA PRO A 210 -2.10 -16.19 -19.60
C PRO A 210 -3.54 -16.41 -20.09
N GLY A 211 -3.82 -16.05 -21.35
CA GLY A 211 -5.13 -16.26 -21.98
C GLY A 211 -5.58 -17.72 -22.03
N GLY A 212 -4.65 -18.67 -22.07
CA GLY A 212 -4.93 -20.11 -22.01
C GLY A 212 -4.85 -20.70 -20.60
N TYR A 213 -4.73 -19.89 -19.55
CA TYR A 213 -4.60 -20.38 -18.18
C TYR A 213 -5.86 -21.15 -17.77
N ALA A 214 -5.68 -22.43 -17.44
CA ALA A 214 -6.74 -23.30 -16.93
C ALA A 214 -6.55 -23.57 -15.42
N TYR A 215 -5.32 -23.88 -15.03
CA TYR A 215 -4.92 -24.04 -13.63
C TYR A 215 -3.40 -23.89 -13.49
N GLY A 216 -2.95 -23.74 -12.25
CA GLY A 216 -1.55 -23.67 -11.85
C GLY A 216 -1.43 -23.98 -10.36
N TYR A 217 -0.22 -23.85 -9.82
CA TYR A 217 0.05 -24.08 -8.42
C TYR A 217 0.92 -22.95 -7.85
N ALA A 218 0.63 -22.54 -6.62
CA ALA A 218 1.55 -21.76 -5.81
C ALA A 218 1.92 -22.63 -4.60
N GLY A 219 3.17 -23.12 -4.57
CA GLY A 219 3.55 -24.21 -3.67
C GLY A 219 2.74 -25.47 -3.97
N THR A 220 2.06 -26.02 -2.96
CA THR A 220 1.16 -27.19 -3.12
C THR A 220 -0.29 -26.82 -3.42
N THR A 221 -0.65 -25.53 -3.37
CA THR A 221 -2.04 -25.08 -3.51
C THR A 221 -2.40 -24.90 -4.98
N ARG A 222 -3.44 -25.61 -5.42
CA ARG A 222 -3.96 -25.52 -6.79
C ARG A 222 -4.77 -24.24 -6.97
N ILE A 223 -4.44 -23.47 -8.00
CA ILE A 223 -5.14 -22.25 -8.38
C ILE A 223 -5.87 -22.50 -9.69
N GLU A 224 -7.20 -22.57 -9.63
CA GLU A 224 -8.08 -22.65 -10.80
C GLU A 224 -8.83 -21.34 -10.98
N ARG A 225 -8.67 -20.73 -12.15
CA ARG A 225 -9.47 -19.59 -12.60
C ARG A 225 -9.69 -19.68 -14.10
N GLY A 226 -10.72 -19.00 -14.59
CA GLY A 226 -10.95 -18.87 -16.02
C GLY A 226 -9.81 -18.13 -16.74
N PRO A 227 -9.82 -18.15 -18.08
CA PRO A 227 -8.80 -17.54 -18.96
C PRO A 227 -8.29 -16.19 -18.47
N GLY A 228 -6.99 -16.13 -18.17
CA GLY A 228 -6.30 -14.92 -17.77
C GLY A 228 -6.39 -13.82 -18.82
N TRP A 229 -6.25 -12.56 -18.41
CA TRP A 229 -6.31 -11.46 -19.35
C TRP A 229 -4.96 -11.19 -20.04
N TYR A 230 -3.85 -11.73 -19.51
CA TYR A 230 -2.52 -11.54 -20.08
C TYR A 230 -2.14 -10.05 -20.22
N GLY A 231 -2.53 -9.25 -19.24
CA GLY A 231 -2.27 -7.81 -19.21
C GLY A 231 -0.83 -7.47 -18.86
N TYR A 232 -0.21 -8.27 -17.98
CA TYR A 232 1.21 -8.15 -17.62
C TYR A 232 1.92 -9.49 -17.76
N ALA A 233 3.20 -9.44 -18.12
CA ALA A 233 4.07 -10.60 -18.18
C ALA A 233 5.46 -10.24 -17.63
N MET A 234 6.12 -11.20 -16.97
CA MET A 234 7.50 -11.03 -16.52
C MET A 234 8.45 -10.97 -17.71
N HIS A 235 9.46 -10.09 -17.64
CA HIS A 235 10.55 -10.09 -18.62
C HIS A 235 11.47 -11.30 -18.39
N TRP A 236 11.89 -11.96 -19.47
CA TRP A 236 12.88 -13.05 -19.39
C TRP A 236 14.19 -12.58 -18.77
N ASP A 237 14.64 -11.37 -19.07
CA ASP A 237 15.86 -10.80 -18.50
C ASP A 237 15.76 -10.73 -16.97
N PHE A 238 14.59 -10.33 -16.43
CA PHE A 238 14.35 -10.35 -15.00
C PHE A 238 14.25 -11.77 -14.44
N PHE A 239 13.55 -12.68 -15.11
CA PHE A 239 13.47 -14.09 -14.70
C PHE A 239 14.86 -14.76 -14.60
N HIS A 240 15.80 -14.39 -15.48
CA HIS A 240 17.16 -14.90 -15.47
C HIS A 240 18.05 -14.28 -14.37
N THR A 241 17.59 -13.26 -13.65
CA THR A 241 18.31 -12.75 -12.46
C THR A 241 18.21 -13.66 -11.25
N PHE A 242 17.20 -14.53 -11.20
CA PHE A 242 17.02 -15.50 -10.12
C PHE A 242 18.11 -16.59 -10.18
N GLU A 243 18.51 -17.09 -9.02
CA GLU A 243 19.46 -18.20 -8.93
C GLU A 243 18.83 -19.53 -9.39
N VAL A 244 19.65 -20.49 -9.81
CA VAL A 244 19.18 -21.78 -10.39
C VAL A 244 18.20 -22.51 -9.46
N ASN A 245 18.40 -22.45 -8.15
CA ASN A 245 17.59 -23.14 -7.13
C ASN A 245 16.75 -22.18 -6.27
N ASP A 246 16.48 -20.98 -6.78
CA ASP A 246 15.69 -20.00 -6.05
C ASP A 246 14.23 -20.45 -5.91
N LEU A 247 13.78 -20.68 -4.68
CA LEU A 247 12.42 -21.15 -4.39
C LEU A 247 11.34 -20.16 -4.85
N ARG A 248 11.67 -18.88 -4.99
CA ARG A 248 10.74 -17.84 -5.49
C ARG A 248 10.32 -18.10 -6.93
N ARG A 249 11.11 -18.87 -7.71
CA ARG A 249 10.73 -19.28 -9.07
C ARG A 249 9.49 -20.15 -9.10
N ASN A 250 9.20 -20.89 -8.02
CA ASN A 250 8.05 -21.79 -7.93
C ASN A 250 6.72 -21.04 -7.78
N THR A 251 6.73 -19.72 -7.56
CA THR A 251 5.52 -18.88 -7.46
C THR A 251 5.27 -18.04 -8.71
N ILE A 252 6.07 -18.21 -9.77
CA ILE A 252 5.93 -17.48 -11.04
C ILE A 252 5.05 -18.32 -11.98
N ILE A 253 4.01 -17.70 -12.52
CA ILE A 253 3.00 -18.30 -13.41
C ILE A 253 3.11 -17.69 -14.81
#